data_AF-D5U7Y7-F1
#
_entry.id   AF-D5U7Y7-F1
#
_cell.length_a   1.000
_cell.length_b   1.000
_cell.length_c   1.000
_cell.angle_alpha   90.00
_cell.angle_beta   90.00
_cell.angle_gamma   90.00
#
_symmetry.space_group_name_H-M   'P 1'
#
loop_
_entity.id
_entity.type
_entity.pdbx_description
1 polymer ?
#
loop_
_entity_poly.entity_id
_entity_poly.type
_entity_poly.pdbx_seq_one_letter_code
_entity_poly.pdbx_strand_id
1 'polypeptide(L)'
;MIDFNLKDIREKILKLTQSQFAKMLGVRQDYISRLERNANNITLDLLDKLAENTGLSIDELTKYKKNSFEDEDFDLYNDLLNIQNIADKLSEEISSADKKNNDKITELLSNVYNQINETFDIVVYGRYSSGKTSFINAIFDKNIDTNPYSEDTNNDEYYLQDDSKLFRIIEYKENVLDTRKYSRNNMFIYLCDINAFSQEDITNINALANFTNNFNNIFVIFSKANIFDEDELGSVIDKKFDNLRNFISKSNNINKIDYSLLRERFFPFSINNTNLVKEIKNNFAQSIKIAYYKKILECVNFDIEIIDNKNEFQENDKLESNLSKIKTSAKEAFSEIYKNTLNIDNIIKAIDDNNVYRKKDDIKVLCNSINLELDTQLYNILKVTEEDFNNKDISKTSKISANITACSMPIVPTFKLLNTSSLKLLNIMGISISFLPSVVFILSGFMSFSGNWKKTLAKKVIKAYEEENVTSKYNKVIDEYFATYLLNIKEIDSKRIEILKYHDDPKLYKNIKTVLSNFAQYVENAK
;
A
#
# COMPACT_ATOMS: atom_id res chain seq x y z
N MET A 1 -14.82 -22.15 -22.98
CA MET A 1 -14.59 -21.46 -24.27
C MET A 1 -15.81 -21.69 -25.14
N ILE A 2 -16.49 -20.61 -25.56
CA ILE A 2 -17.56 -20.68 -26.56
C ILE A 2 -16.88 -20.36 -27.90
N ASP A 3 -16.82 -21.33 -28.81
CA ASP A 3 -15.98 -21.24 -30.00
C ASP A 3 -16.48 -20.19 -31.01
N PHE A 4 -15.61 -19.22 -31.30
CA PHE A 4 -15.70 -18.35 -32.46
C PHE A 4 -15.60 -19.19 -33.74
N ASN A 5 -16.64 -19.17 -34.59
CA ASN A 5 -16.70 -19.99 -35.80
C ASN A 5 -16.85 -19.11 -37.05
N LEU A 6 -15.71 -18.83 -37.69
CA LEU A 6 -15.62 -18.02 -38.90
C LEU A 6 -16.44 -18.59 -40.08
N LYS A 7 -16.55 -19.93 -40.16
CA LYS A 7 -17.30 -20.61 -41.22
C LYS A 7 -18.80 -20.33 -41.09
N ASP A 8 -19.33 -20.35 -39.87
CA ASP A 8 -20.73 -20.05 -39.59
C ASP A 8 -21.08 -18.60 -39.95
N ILE A 9 -20.19 -17.65 -39.65
CA ILE A 9 -20.37 -16.25 -40.05
C ILE A 9 -20.45 -16.13 -41.57
N ARG A 10 -19.54 -16.79 -42.30
CA ARG A 10 -19.56 -16.77 -43.76
C ARG A 10 -20.82 -17.42 -44.35
N GLU A 11 -21.19 -18.61 -43.89
CA GLU A 11 -22.24 -19.42 -44.53
C GLU A 11 -23.65 -19.01 -44.08
N LYS A 12 -23.83 -18.73 -42.79
CA LYS A 12 -25.16 -18.53 -42.20
C LYS A 12 -25.57 -17.06 -42.16
N ILE A 13 -24.62 -16.16 -41.86
CA ILE A 13 -24.88 -14.72 -41.74
C ILE A 13 -24.74 -14.06 -43.11
N LEU A 14 -23.53 -14.14 -43.69
CA LEU A 14 -23.19 -13.42 -44.93
C LEU A 14 -23.63 -14.17 -46.19
N LYS A 15 -23.88 -15.47 -46.10
CA LYS A 15 -24.27 -16.35 -47.22
C LYS A 15 -23.32 -16.28 -48.41
N LEU A 16 -22.01 -16.27 -48.12
CA LEU A 16 -20.95 -16.15 -49.14
C LEU A 16 -20.18 -17.46 -49.35
N THR A 17 -19.65 -17.64 -50.55
CA THR A 17 -18.61 -18.65 -50.80
C THR A 17 -17.27 -18.21 -50.19
N GLN A 18 -16.36 -19.15 -49.92
CA GLN A 18 -15.01 -18.81 -49.39
C GLN A 18 -14.26 -17.82 -50.28
N SER A 19 -14.43 -17.92 -51.60
CA SER A 19 -13.80 -17.01 -52.56
C SER A 19 -14.35 -15.58 -52.47
N GLN A 20 -15.67 -15.44 -52.38
CA GLN A 20 -16.34 -14.14 -52.21
C GLN A 20 -15.99 -13.52 -50.85
N PHE A 21 -15.96 -14.33 -49.80
CA PHE A 21 -15.62 -13.88 -48.45
C PHE A 21 -14.15 -13.44 -48.34
N ALA A 22 -13.23 -14.16 -48.97
CA ALA A 22 -11.82 -13.76 -49.03
C ALA A 22 -11.63 -12.43 -49.76
N LYS A 23 -12.35 -12.24 -50.89
CA LYS A 23 -12.33 -10.99 -51.65
C LYS A 23 -12.88 -9.81 -50.83
N MET A 24 -13.95 -10.04 -50.06
CA MET A 24 -14.56 -9.04 -49.17
C MET A 24 -13.56 -8.58 -48.09
N LEU A 25 -12.82 -9.52 -47.50
CA LEU A 25 -11.84 -9.22 -46.44
C LEU A 25 -10.46 -8.79 -46.98
N GLY A 26 -10.28 -8.72 -48.30
CA GLY A 26 -9.01 -8.33 -48.93
C GLY A 26 -7.88 -9.34 -48.75
N VAL A 27 -8.21 -10.62 -48.58
CA VAL A 27 -7.24 -11.71 -48.35
C VAL A 27 -7.40 -12.83 -49.37
N ARG A 28 -6.47 -13.78 -49.37
CA ARG A 28 -6.55 -14.95 -50.26
C ARG A 28 -7.51 -16.01 -49.74
N GLN A 29 -8.16 -16.74 -50.65
CA GLN A 29 -9.11 -17.80 -50.29
C GLN A 29 -8.48 -18.94 -49.48
N ASP A 30 -7.22 -19.30 -49.76
CA ASP A 30 -6.49 -20.33 -49.02
C ASP A 30 -6.26 -19.93 -47.55
N TYR A 31 -6.12 -18.63 -47.27
CA TYR A 31 -5.99 -18.09 -45.92
C TYR A 31 -7.32 -18.25 -45.15
N ILE A 32 -8.45 -17.88 -45.74
CA ILE A 32 -9.79 -18.10 -45.13
C ILE A 32 -10.04 -19.58 -44.83
N SER A 33 -9.69 -20.47 -45.76
CA SER A 33 -9.84 -21.92 -45.56
C SER A 33 -9.04 -22.45 -44.36
N ARG A 34 -7.87 -21.86 -44.08
CA ARG A 34 -7.07 -22.19 -42.88
C ARG A 34 -7.69 -21.61 -41.61
N LEU A 35 -8.16 -20.36 -41.64
CA LEU A 35 -8.77 -19.71 -40.50
C LEU A 35 -10.09 -20.38 -40.07
N GLU A 36 -10.88 -20.88 -41.02
CA GLU A 36 -12.09 -21.66 -40.74
C GLU A 36 -11.80 -23.02 -40.09
N ARG A 37 -10.58 -23.54 -40.23
CA ARG A 37 -10.13 -24.77 -39.57
C ARG A 37 -9.44 -24.49 -38.23
N ASN A 38 -8.83 -23.32 -38.08
CA ASN A 38 -8.14 -22.91 -36.86
C ASN A 38 -8.22 -21.38 -36.71
N ALA A 39 -9.13 -20.95 -35.84
CA ALA A 39 -9.43 -19.54 -35.62
C ALA A 39 -8.34 -18.79 -34.81
N ASN A 40 -7.37 -19.49 -34.22
CA ASN A 40 -6.33 -18.88 -33.36
C ASN A 40 -5.40 -17.90 -34.10
N ASN A 41 -5.41 -17.91 -35.43
CA ASN A 41 -4.57 -17.05 -36.26
C ASN A 41 -5.32 -15.85 -36.86
N ILE A 42 -6.53 -15.56 -36.38
CA ILE A 42 -7.32 -14.41 -36.82
C ILE A 42 -6.73 -13.14 -36.19
N THR A 43 -6.42 -12.16 -37.04
CA THR A 43 -5.88 -10.86 -36.61
C THR A 43 -7.01 -9.90 -36.23
N LEU A 44 -6.70 -8.90 -35.39
CA LEU A 44 -7.64 -7.82 -35.06
C LEU A 44 -8.11 -7.07 -36.32
N ASP A 45 -7.20 -6.76 -37.26
CA ASP A 45 -7.55 -6.15 -38.56
C ASP A 45 -8.60 -6.96 -39.35
N LEU A 46 -8.57 -8.30 -39.25
CA LEU A 46 -9.58 -9.14 -39.90
C LEU A 46 -10.91 -9.10 -39.14
N LEU A 47 -10.88 -9.00 -37.80
CA LEU A 47 -12.08 -8.84 -36.98
C LEU A 47 -12.73 -7.47 -37.21
N ASP A 48 -11.94 -6.40 -37.35
CA ASP A 48 -12.43 -5.06 -37.69
C ASP A 48 -13.15 -5.07 -39.04
N LYS A 49 -12.53 -5.66 -40.07
CA LYS A 49 -13.16 -5.81 -41.39
C LYS A 49 -14.42 -6.65 -41.35
N LEU A 50 -14.45 -7.69 -40.51
CA LEU A 50 -15.66 -8.49 -40.31
C LEU A 50 -16.76 -7.66 -39.66
N ALA A 51 -16.44 -6.87 -38.65
CA ALA A 51 -17.39 -6.00 -37.96
C ALA A 51 -18.02 -4.99 -38.92
N GLU A 52 -17.19 -4.30 -39.71
CA GLU A 52 -17.62 -3.34 -40.73
C GLU A 52 -18.57 -3.95 -41.77
N ASN A 53 -18.28 -5.18 -42.24
CA ASN A 53 -19.06 -5.81 -43.31
C ASN A 53 -20.30 -6.58 -42.81
N THR A 54 -20.33 -6.95 -41.54
CA THR A 54 -21.48 -7.67 -40.94
C THR A 54 -22.43 -6.73 -40.19
N GLY A 55 -21.96 -5.55 -39.80
CA GLY A 55 -22.68 -4.66 -38.89
C GLY A 55 -22.72 -5.16 -37.44
N LEU A 56 -21.99 -6.23 -37.12
CA LEU A 56 -21.85 -6.78 -35.77
C LEU A 56 -20.61 -6.17 -35.11
N SER A 57 -20.66 -5.94 -33.81
CA SER A 57 -19.50 -5.59 -33.01
C SER A 57 -18.52 -6.77 -32.88
N ILE A 58 -17.26 -6.48 -32.53
CA ILE A 58 -16.24 -7.53 -32.27
C ILE A 58 -16.69 -8.47 -31.14
N ASP A 59 -17.36 -7.93 -30.12
CA ASP A 59 -17.91 -8.70 -29.00
C ASP A 59 -19.00 -9.67 -29.47
N GLU A 60 -19.91 -9.23 -30.34
CA GLU A 60 -20.94 -10.08 -30.95
C GLU A 60 -20.34 -11.14 -31.89
N LEU A 61 -19.32 -10.77 -32.67
CA LEU A 61 -18.61 -11.68 -33.57
C LEU A 61 -17.93 -12.80 -32.78
N THR A 62 -17.19 -12.43 -31.75
CA THR A 62 -16.44 -13.37 -30.89
C THR A 62 -17.34 -14.09 -29.87
N LYS A 63 -18.60 -13.66 -29.74
CA LYS A 63 -19.50 -14.00 -28.63
C LYS A 63 -18.86 -13.72 -27.27
N TYR A 64 -17.89 -12.81 -27.24
CA TYR A 64 -17.30 -12.32 -26.02
C TYR A 64 -18.38 -11.50 -25.31
N LYS A 65 -18.87 -12.03 -24.20
CA LYS A 65 -19.61 -11.23 -23.25
C LYS A 65 -18.60 -10.76 -22.21
N LYS A 66 -18.40 -9.44 -22.13
CA LYS A 66 -17.89 -8.85 -20.90
C LYS A 66 -18.85 -9.29 -19.81
N ASN A 67 -18.37 -9.97 -18.76
CA ASN A 67 -19.22 -10.23 -17.60
C ASN A 67 -19.62 -8.86 -17.05
N SER A 68 -20.87 -8.45 -17.26
CA SER A 68 -21.46 -7.29 -16.63
C SER A 68 -22.00 -7.75 -15.28
N PHE A 69 -21.50 -7.16 -14.20
CA PHE A 69 -22.04 -7.35 -12.86
C PHE A 69 -23.34 -6.55 -12.65
N GLU A 70 -23.91 -5.99 -13.73
CA GLU A 70 -25.06 -5.07 -13.71
C GLU A 70 -26.35 -5.72 -13.18
N ASP A 71 -26.51 -7.05 -13.31
CA ASP A 71 -27.70 -7.79 -12.89
C ASP A 71 -27.56 -8.44 -11.49
N GLU A 72 -26.39 -8.35 -10.85
CA GLU A 72 -26.16 -8.92 -9.53
C GLU A 72 -26.21 -7.81 -8.46
N ASP A 73 -27.23 -7.86 -7.60
CA ASP A 73 -27.35 -7.01 -6.42
C ASP A 73 -26.29 -7.41 -5.37
N PHE A 74 -25.09 -6.86 -5.56
CA PHE A 74 -23.95 -6.98 -4.64
C PHE A 74 -23.67 -5.66 -3.97
N ASP A 75 -24.72 -5.01 -3.49
CA ASP A 75 -24.62 -3.66 -2.98
C ASP A 75 -23.72 -3.62 -1.72
N LEU A 76 -22.42 -3.37 -1.95
CA LEU A 76 -21.42 -3.09 -0.92
C LEU A 76 -21.89 -1.93 -0.03
N TYR A 77 -22.74 -1.04 -0.55
CA TYR A 77 -23.20 0.18 0.07
C TYR A 77 -24.31 -0.04 1.10
N ASN A 78 -25.15 -1.06 0.95
CA ASN A 78 -26.31 -1.27 1.81
C ASN A 78 -25.96 -1.62 3.27
N ASP A 79 -24.80 -2.26 3.49
CA ASP A 79 -24.37 -2.77 4.80
C ASP A 79 -23.09 -2.13 5.35
N LEU A 80 -22.55 -1.10 4.71
CA LEU A 80 -21.27 -0.52 5.10
C LEU A 80 -21.37 0.10 6.51
N LEU A 81 -21.94 1.29 6.65
CA LEU A 81 -21.99 2.03 7.93
C LEU A 81 -23.08 3.10 7.94
N ASN A 82 -23.78 3.25 9.08
CA ASN A 82 -24.61 4.44 9.35
C ASN A 82 -23.86 5.39 10.29
N ILE A 83 -23.27 6.43 9.67
CA ILE A 83 -22.39 7.40 10.32
C ILE A 83 -23.16 8.31 11.27
N GLN A 84 -24.40 8.65 10.89
CA GLN A 84 -25.28 9.45 11.73
C GLN A 84 -25.53 8.73 13.05
N ASN A 85 -25.79 7.42 13.03
CA ASN A 85 -25.97 6.63 14.26
C ASN A 85 -24.72 6.65 15.17
N ILE A 86 -23.52 6.70 14.60
CA ILE A 86 -22.27 6.78 15.37
C ILE A 86 -22.15 8.17 16.03
N ALA A 87 -22.40 9.24 15.29
CA ALA A 87 -22.35 10.61 15.79
C ALA A 87 -23.46 10.89 16.83
N ASP A 88 -24.67 10.39 16.59
CA ASP A 88 -25.81 10.47 17.50
C ASP A 88 -25.48 9.75 18.82
N LYS A 89 -24.85 8.57 18.74
CA LYS A 89 -24.45 7.84 19.94
C LYS A 89 -23.44 8.63 20.78
N LEU A 90 -22.47 9.30 20.16
CA LEU A 90 -21.56 10.19 20.88
C LEU A 90 -22.32 11.36 21.53
N SER A 91 -23.28 11.97 20.81
CA SER A 91 -24.12 13.06 21.32
C SER A 91 -24.98 12.65 22.52
N GLU A 92 -25.53 11.43 22.50
CA GLU A 92 -26.30 10.85 23.60
C GLU A 92 -25.44 10.65 24.86
N GLU A 93 -24.23 10.10 24.72
CA GLU A 93 -23.31 9.90 25.83
C GLU A 93 -22.93 11.23 26.48
N ILE A 94 -22.62 12.25 25.66
CA ILE A 94 -22.31 13.61 26.15
C ILE A 94 -23.49 14.19 26.93
N SER A 95 -24.70 14.13 26.36
CA SER A 95 -25.91 14.70 26.95
C SER A 95 -26.30 14.04 28.27
N SER A 96 -25.93 12.76 28.42
CA SER A 96 -26.20 11.96 29.62
C SER A 96 -25.17 12.19 30.73
N ALA A 97 -23.91 12.48 30.39
CA ALA A 97 -22.82 12.60 31.34
C ALA A 97 -22.86 13.88 32.19
N ASP A 98 -23.09 15.04 31.56
CA ASP A 98 -23.17 16.32 32.29
C ASP A 98 -23.94 17.39 31.51
N LYS A 99 -25.26 17.47 31.75
CA LYS A 99 -26.13 18.46 31.10
C LYS A 99 -25.66 19.91 31.26
N LYS A 100 -24.99 20.25 32.36
CA LYS A 100 -24.55 21.64 32.62
C LYS A 100 -23.30 22.01 31.82
N ASN A 101 -22.45 21.03 31.51
CA ASN A 101 -21.20 21.23 30.79
C ASN A 101 -21.23 20.63 29.38
N ASN A 102 -22.40 20.31 28.83
CA ASN A 102 -22.56 19.66 27.53
C ASN A 102 -21.76 20.39 26.43
N ASP A 103 -21.88 21.71 26.35
CA ASP A 103 -21.16 22.52 25.35
C ASP A 103 -19.63 22.38 25.49
N LYS A 104 -19.11 22.37 26.72
CA LYS A 104 -17.67 22.19 26.98
C LYS A 104 -17.19 20.79 26.63
N ILE A 105 -17.98 19.76 26.95
CA ILE A 105 -17.64 18.38 26.59
C ILE A 105 -17.66 18.24 25.07
N THR A 106 -18.67 18.79 24.40
CA THR A 106 -18.78 18.79 22.94
C THR A 106 -17.61 19.51 22.28
N GLU A 107 -17.19 20.67 22.81
CA GLU A 107 -16.00 21.39 22.36
C GLU A 107 -14.75 20.50 22.45
N LEU A 108 -14.51 19.89 23.61
CA LEU A 108 -13.34 19.04 23.84
C LEU A 108 -13.36 17.73 23.02
N LEU A 109 -14.54 17.26 22.61
CA LEU A 109 -14.72 16.05 21.79
C LEU A 109 -14.92 16.35 20.30
N SER A 110 -14.76 17.60 19.88
CA SER A 110 -14.90 18.02 18.48
C SER A 110 -13.97 17.24 17.54
N ASN A 111 -12.77 16.88 17.99
CA ASN A 111 -11.83 16.05 17.23
C ASN A 111 -12.38 14.64 16.94
N VAL A 112 -13.11 14.02 17.88
CA VAL A 112 -13.77 12.73 17.65
C VAL A 112 -14.88 12.87 16.61
N TYR A 113 -15.68 13.95 16.67
CA TYR A 113 -16.68 14.25 15.63
C TYR A 113 -16.05 14.48 14.27
N ASN A 114 -14.96 15.24 14.21
CA ASN A 114 -14.23 15.47 12.96
C ASN A 114 -13.71 14.15 12.40
N GLN A 115 -13.17 13.27 13.23
CA GLN A 115 -12.67 11.95 12.82
C GLN A 115 -13.77 11.04 12.26
N ILE A 116 -14.97 11.06 12.85
CA ILE A 116 -16.14 10.32 12.36
C ILE A 116 -16.53 10.83 10.96
N ASN A 117 -16.50 12.14 10.74
CA ASN A 117 -16.93 12.74 9.48
C ASN A 117 -15.82 12.87 8.43
N GLU A 118 -14.56 12.66 8.81
CA GLU A 118 -13.41 12.77 7.91
C GLU A 118 -13.42 11.62 6.90
N THR A 119 -13.15 11.98 5.64
CA THR A 119 -12.98 11.02 4.55
C THR A 119 -12.02 9.89 4.93
N PHE A 120 -12.46 8.66 4.68
CA PHE A 120 -11.70 7.43 4.80
C PHE A 120 -11.22 7.01 3.41
N ASP A 121 -9.90 7.10 3.19
CA ASP A 121 -9.36 6.72 1.89
C ASP A 121 -9.17 5.20 1.78
N ILE A 122 -9.49 4.67 0.62
CA ILE A 122 -9.19 3.31 0.16
C ILE A 122 -8.20 3.45 -0.99
N VAL A 123 -6.92 3.31 -0.68
CA VAL A 123 -5.83 3.52 -1.64
C VAL A 123 -5.53 2.22 -2.38
N VAL A 124 -5.88 2.18 -3.67
CA VAL A 124 -5.59 1.06 -4.58
C VAL A 124 -4.28 1.34 -5.30
N TYR A 125 -3.28 0.53 -5.01
CA TYR A 125 -1.90 0.76 -5.45
C TYR A 125 -1.26 -0.55 -5.92
N GLY A 126 -0.29 -0.46 -6.83
CA GLY A 126 0.37 -1.62 -7.42
C GLY A 126 1.05 -1.26 -8.74
N ARG A 127 1.85 -2.19 -9.27
CA ARG A 127 2.63 -1.97 -10.50
C ARG A 127 1.73 -1.64 -11.70
N TYR A 128 2.30 -1.01 -12.72
CA TYR A 128 1.62 -0.85 -14.01
C TYR A 128 1.13 -2.21 -14.53
N SER A 129 -0.04 -2.24 -15.17
CA SER A 129 -0.70 -3.46 -15.69
C SER A 129 -1.14 -4.52 -14.67
N SER A 130 -1.10 -4.22 -13.36
CA SER A 130 -1.64 -5.12 -12.35
C SER A 130 -3.17 -5.26 -12.41
N GLY A 131 -3.87 -4.32 -13.05
CA GLY A 131 -5.34 -4.37 -13.22
C GLY A 131 -6.12 -3.53 -12.21
N LYS A 132 -5.54 -2.44 -11.69
CA LYS A 132 -6.14 -1.54 -10.68
C LYS A 132 -7.51 -1.01 -11.11
N THR A 133 -7.60 -0.37 -12.28
CA THR A 133 -8.86 0.17 -12.81
C THR A 133 -9.92 -0.92 -13.01
N SER A 134 -9.52 -2.07 -13.57
CA SER A 134 -10.42 -3.23 -13.74
C SER A 134 -10.96 -3.76 -12.41
N PHE A 135 -10.11 -3.78 -11.38
CA PHE A 135 -10.51 -4.15 -10.03
C PHE A 135 -11.45 -3.11 -9.41
N ILE A 136 -11.16 -1.82 -9.53
CA ILE A 136 -12.04 -0.74 -9.01
C ILE A 136 -13.41 -0.83 -9.66
N ASN A 137 -13.47 -1.06 -10.98
CA ASN A 137 -14.72 -1.23 -11.70
C ASN A 137 -15.51 -2.45 -11.23
N ALA A 138 -14.85 -3.59 -11.02
CA ALA A 138 -15.52 -4.83 -10.63
C ALA A 138 -15.97 -4.84 -9.17
N ILE A 139 -15.22 -4.19 -8.27
CA ILE A 139 -15.46 -4.23 -6.82
C ILE A 139 -16.30 -3.06 -6.34
N PHE A 140 -16.12 -1.87 -6.93
CA PHE A 140 -16.75 -0.63 -6.48
C PHE A 140 -17.73 -0.04 -7.52
N ASP A 141 -17.97 -0.74 -8.63
CA ASP A 141 -19.00 -0.42 -9.62
C ASP A 141 -18.86 1.01 -10.21
N LYS A 142 -17.61 1.47 -10.42
CA LYS A 142 -17.30 2.84 -10.88
C LYS A 142 -17.30 3.06 -12.39
N ASN A 143 -17.37 1.99 -13.19
CA ASN A 143 -17.44 2.06 -14.67
C ASN A 143 -16.42 3.01 -15.33
N ILE A 144 -15.20 3.06 -14.78
CA ILE A 144 -14.08 3.88 -15.25
C ILE A 144 -13.57 3.34 -16.58
N ASP A 145 -13.19 4.22 -17.51
CA ASP A 145 -12.54 3.80 -18.75
C ASP A 145 -11.21 3.09 -18.46
N THR A 146 -11.04 1.91 -19.03
CA THR A 146 -9.85 1.08 -18.85
C THR A 146 -8.75 1.36 -19.88
N ASN A 147 -8.88 2.41 -20.71
CA ASN A 147 -7.88 2.75 -21.72
C ASN A 147 -6.47 2.95 -21.08
N PRO A 148 -5.51 2.05 -21.33
CA PRO A 148 -4.21 2.08 -20.66
C PRO A 148 -3.27 3.18 -21.17
N TYR A 149 -3.71 3.98 -22.15
CA TYR A 149 -2.95 5.03 -22.83
C TYR A 149 -3.39 6.46 -22.46
N SER A 150 -4.31 6.65 -21.50
CA SER A 150 -4.58 7.98 -20.97
C SER A 150 -3.33 8.50 -20.24
N GLU A 151 -2.75 9.59 -20.73
CA GLU A 151 -1.48 10.17 -20.23
C GLU A 151 -1.61 10.90 -18.87
N ASP A 152 -2.77 10.86 -18.22
CA ASP A 152 -2.96 11.52 -16.93
C ASP A 152 -2.14 10.83 -15.84
N THR A 153 -1.19 11.58 -15.29
CA THR A 153 -0.30 11.16 -14.20
C THR A 153 -0.87 11.45 -12.81
N ASN A 154 -2.02 12.13 -12.75
CA ASN A 154 -2.71 12.39 -11.49
C ASN A 154 -3.35 11.11 -10.97
N ASN A 155 -3.40 10.97 -9.65
CA ASN A 155 -4.18 9.91 -9.03
C ASN A 155 -5.66 10.19 -9.28
N ASP A 156 -6.41 9.16 -9.65
CA ASP A 156 -7.85 9.28 -9.85
C ASP A 156 -8.56 9.06 -8.51
N GLU A 157 -9.52 9.92 -8.20
CA GLU A 157 -10.30 9.88 -6.97
C GLU A 157 -11.78 9.61 -7.29
N TYR A 158 -12.35 8.63 -6.61
CA TYR A 158 -13.75 8.24 -6.74
C TYR A 158 -14.37 8.13 -5.35
N TYR A 159 -15.63 8.50 -5.19
CA TYR A 159 -16.33 8.29 -3.93
C TYR A 159 -17.19 7.05 -4.03
N LEU A 160 -17.20 6.21 -2.98
CA LEU A 160 -18.06 5.03 -2.92
C LEU A 160 -19.53 5.44 -3.04
N GLN A 161 -20.00 6.28 -2.12
CA GLN A 161 -21.31 6.94 -2.22
C GLN A 161 -21.08 8.43 -2.54
N ASP A 162 -21.61 8.89 -3.67
CA ASP A 162 -21.39 10.26 -4.15
C ASP A 162 -21.93 11.32 -3.17
N ASP A 163 -23.02 11.00 -2.46
CA ASP A 163 -23.70 11.93 -1.56
C ASP A 163 -22.97 12.12 -0.22
N SER A 164 -22.35 11.06 0.34
CA SER A 164 -21.70 11.13 1.66
C SER A 164 -20.25 11.59 1.60
N LYS A 165 -19.56 11.38 0.47
CA LYS A 165 -18.12 11.61 0.29
C LYS A 165 -17.22 11.00 1.37
N LEU A 166 -17.75 10.05 2.14
CA LEU A 166 -17.05 9.53 3.31
C LEU A 166 -15.97 8.54 2.89
N PHE A 167 -16.27 7.59 2.02
CA PHE A 167 -15.28 6.63 1.57
C PHE A 167 -14.80 7.00 0.18
N ARG A 168 -13.50 7.31 0.07
CA ARG A 168 -12.88 7.74 -1.18
C ARG A 168 -11.91 6.68 -1.66
N ILE A 169 -12.16 6.14 -2.85
CA ILE A 169 -11.26 5.23 -3.55
C ILE A 169 -10.24 6.08 -4.32
N ILE A 170 -8.96 5.74 -4.16
CA ILE A 170 -7.86 6.43 -4.82
C ILE A 170 -7.11 5.41 -5.68
N GLU A 171 -7.15 5.57 -7.00
CA GLU A 171 -6.28 4.79 -7.89
C GLU A 171 -4.89 5.45 -7.93
N TYR A 172 -3.95 4.85 -7.21
CA TYR A 172 -2.58 5.35 -7.16
C TYR A 172 -1.79 4.89 -8.39
N LYS A 173 -1.36 5.84 -9.23
CA LYS A 173 -0.77 5.55 -10.54
C LYS A 173 0.73 5.23 -10.50
N GLU A 174 1.47 5.81 -9.56
CA GLU A 174 2.92 5.58 -9.48
C GLU A 174 3.23 4.17 -8.95
N ASN A 175 4.47 3.70 -9.16
CA ASN A 175 4.93 2.39 -8.71
C ASN A 175 5.44 2.37 -7.27
N VAL A 176 5.52 3.51 -6.57
CA VAL A 176 5.96 3.63 -5.17
C VAL A 176 4.96 4.50 -4.42
N LEU A 177 4.35 3.98 -3.36
CA LEU A 177 3.39 4.74 -2.58
C LEU A 177 4.07 5.89 -1.82
N ASP A 178 3.70 7.13 -2.14
CA ASP A 178 4.04 8.30 -1.33
C ASP A 178 3.18 8.35 -0.06
N THR A 179 3.65 7.66 0.97
CA THR A 179 2.98 7.57 2.27
C THR A 179 2.81 8.92 3.00
N ARG A 180 3.48 10.00 2.56
CA ARG A 180 3.29 11.34 3.12
C ARG A 180 1.90 11.90 2.82
N LYS A 181 1.30 11.46 1.71
CA LYS A 181 -0.01 11.93 1.26
C LYS A 181 -1.17 11.29 2.02
N TYR A 182 -0.96 10.13 2.63
CA TYR A 182 -2.04 9.32 3.19
C TYR A 182 -1.88 9.15 4.69
N SER A 183 -3.00 9.01 5.41
CA SER A 183 -2.96 8.56 6.81
C SER A 183 -2.67 7.07 6.85
N ARG A 184 -1.88 6.63 7.82
CA ARG A 184 -1.63 5.20 8.06
C ARG A 184 -2.87 4.42 8.50
N ASN A 185 -3.94 5.14 8.89
CA ASN A 185 -5.21 4.57 9.35
C ASN A 185 -6.21 4.33 8.20
N ASN A 186 -5.87 4.80 6.99
CA ASN A 186 -6.64 4.52 5.77
C ASN A 186 -6.48 3.05 5.35
N MET A 187 -7.32 2.57 4.43
CA MET A 187 -7.20 1.23 3.86
C MET A 187 -6.27 1.24 2.66
N PHE A 188 -5.40 0.23 2.55
CA PHE A 188 -4.45 0.04 1.46
C PHE A 188 -4.70 -1.29 0.76
N ILE A 189 -4.87 -1.24 -0.56
CA ILE A 189 -5.05 -2.42 -1.40
C ILE A 189 -3.86 -2.48 -2.34
N TYR A 190 -2.97 -3.44 -2.11
CA TYR A 190 -1.86 -3.74 -3.01
C TYR A 190 -2.28 -4.75 -4.06
N LEU A 191 -2.38 -4.32 -5.32
CA LEU A 191 -2.81 -5.14 -6.43
C LEU A 191 -1.61 -5.58 -7.27
N CYS A 192 -1.41 -6.89 -7.42
CA CYS A 192 -0.32 -7.46 -8.20
C CYS A 192 -0.81 -8.60 -9.10
N ASP A 193 -0.21 -8.71 -10.28
CA ASP A 193 -0.46 -9.83 -11.18
C ASP A 193 0.09 -11.11 -10.57
N ILE A 194 -0.77 -12.09 -10.34
CA ILE A 194 -0.38 -13.33 -9.70
C ILE A 194 0.75 -14.02 -10.48
N ASN A 195 0.77 -13.97 -11.81
CA ASN A 195 1.81 -14.62 -12.60
C ASN A 195 3.14 -13.88 -12.53
N ALA A 196 3.08 -12.53 -12.52
CA ALA A 196 4.25 -11.66 -12.54
C ALA A 196 4.75 -11.22 -11.16
N PHE A 197 4.19 -11.80 -10.07
CA PHE A 197 4.60 -11.51 -8.70
C PHE A 197 6.10 -11.68 -8.50
N SER A 198 6.75 -10.62 -8.04
CA SER A 198 8.20 -10.47 -8.04
C SER A 198 8.72 -9.85 -6.74
N GLN A 199 10.05 -9.70 -6.64
CA GLN A 199 10.68 -9.03 -5.50
C GLN A 199 10.23 -7.56 -5.34
N GLU A 200 9.87 -6.89 -6.43
CA GLU A 200 9.35 -5.52 -6.38
C GLU A 200 8.00 -5.46 -5.65
N ASP A 201 7.17 -6.47 -5.86
CA ASP A 201 5.88 -6.63 -5.17
C ASP A 201 6.08 -6.91 -3.68
N ILE A 202 7.02 -7.79 -3.36
CA ILE A 202 7.43 -8.11 -1.98
C ILE A 202 7.92 -6.85 -1.24
N THR A 203 8.79 -6.04 -1.87
CA THR A 203 9.29 -4.80 -1.27
C THR A 203 8.16 -3.80 -1.01
N ASN A 204 7.24 -3.62 -1.95
CA ASN A 204 6.11 -2.71 -1.79
C ASN A 204 5.15 -3.15 -0.67
N ILE A 205 4.84 -4.44 -0.59
CA ILE A 205 4.00 -4.98 0.50
C ILE A 205 4.70 -4.82 1.85
N ASN A 206 6.00 -5.08 1.94
CA ASN A 206 6.77 -4.87 3.17
C ASN A 206 6.85 -3.38 3.56
N ALA A 207 6.96 -2.48 2.58
CA ALA A 207 6.93 -1.05 2.84
C ALA A 207 5.56 -0.63 3.43
N LEU A 208 4.46 -1.12 2.87
CA LEU A 208 3.11 -0.90 3.42
C LEU A 208 2.95 -1.44 4.84
N ALA A 209 3.46 -2.65 5.09
CA ALA A 209 3.43 -3.28 6.41
C ALA A 209 3.99 -2.39 7.52
N ASN A 210 5.14 -1.79 7.22
CA ASN A 210 5.86 -0.93 8.16
C ASN A 210 5.17 0.43 8.34
N PHE A 211 4.47 0.92 7.32
CA PHE A 211 3.74 2.18 7.40
C PHE A 211 2.48 2.09 8.28
N THR A 212 1.71 1.00 8.17
CA THR A 212 0.38 0.88 8.79
C THR A 212 0.36 0.38 10.23
N ASN A 213 1.50 -0.08 10.78
CA ASN A 213 1.61 -0.61 12.15
C ASN A 213 0.46 -1.58 12.51
N ASN A 214 0.27 -2.67 11.73
CA ASN A 214 -0.38 -3.95 12.09
C ASN A 214 -1.18 -4.66 10.95
N PHE A 215 -0.97 -4.38 9.66
CA PHE A 215 -1.60 -5.09 8.52
C PHE A 215 -3.13 -5.16 8.45
N ASN A 216 -3.88 -4.75 9.48
CA ASN A 216 -5.33 -4.90 9.57
C ASN A 216 -6.09 -4.13 8.49
N ASN A 217 -5.43 -3.12 7.92
CA ASN A 217 -5.92 -2.25 6.86
C ASN A 217 -5.15 -2.44 5.55
N ILE A 218 -4.37 -3.53 5.41
CA ILE A 218 -3.68 -3.90 4.16
C ILE A 218 -4.36 -5.12 3.56
N PHE A 219 -4.61 -5.05 2.26
CA PHE A 219 -5.14 -6.15 1.46
C PHE A 219 -4.23 -6.37 0.27
N VAL A 220 -3.86 -7.62 -0.01
CA VAL A 220 -3.06 -7.97 -1.17
C VAL A 220 -3.94 -8.75 -2.13
N ILE A 221 -4.09 -8.21 -3.34
CA ILE A 221 -4.94 -8.78 -4.36
C ILE A 221 -4.08 -9.35 -5.47
N PHE A 222 -4.18 -10.65 -5.65
CA PHE A 222 -3.57 -11.39 -6.74
C PHE A 222 -4.51 -11.39 -7.94
N SER A 223 -4.33 -10.41 -8.83
CA SER A 223 -5.14 -10.28 -10.04
C SER A 223 -4.80 -11.34 -11.08
N LYS A 224 -5.71 -11.54 -12.03
CA LYS A 224 -5.62 -12.54 -13.11
C LYS A 224 -5.53 -13.99 -12.58
N ALA A 225 -6.16 -14.25 -11.44
CA ALA A 225 -6.15 -15.57 -10.79
C ALA A 225 -6.77 -16.69 -11.64
N ASN A 226 -7.63 -16.36 -12.61
CA ASN A 226 -8.29 -17.32 -13.51
C ASN A 226 -7.34 -18.06 -14.48
N ILE A 227 -6.04 -17.77 -14.45
CA ILE A 227 -5.03 -18.52 -15.21
C ILE A 227 -4.67 -19.85 -14.53
N PHE A 228 -5.00 -20.01 -13.24
CA PHE A 228 -4.79 -21.22 -12.48
C PHE A 228 -6.12 -21.94 -12.26
N ASP A 229 -6.05 -23.26 -12.18
CA ASP A 229 -7.19 -24.08 -11.78
C ASP A 229 -7.58 -23.77 -10.32
N GLU A 230 -8.88 -23.80 -10.01
CA GLU A 230 -9.39 -23.43 -8.67
C GLU A 230 -8.77 -24.28 -7.56
N ASP A 231 -8.54 -25.58 -7.82
CA ASP A 231 -7.91 -26.51 -6.89
C ASP A 231 -6.42 -26.22 -6.64
N GLU A 232 -5.72 -25.58 -7.59
CA GLU A 232 -4.30 -25.26 -7.48
C GLU A 232 -4.06 -23.86 -6.89
N LEU A 233 -5.03 -22.96 -7.03
CA LEU A 233 -4.90 -21.54 -6.73
C LEU A 233 -4.46 -21.27 -5.28
N GLY A 234 -5.02 -22.00 -4.32
CA GLY A 234 -4.61 -21.91 -2.91
C GLY A 234 -3.12 -22.15 -2.71
N SER A 235 -2.59 -23.23 -3.30
CA SER A 235 -1.18 -23.60 -3.21
C SER A 235 -0.24 -22.58 -3.88
N VAL A 236 -0.69 -21.96 -4.99
CA VAL A 236 0.07 -20.92 -5.69
C VAL A 236 0.18 -19.66 -4.83
N ILE A 237 -0.92 -19.26 -4.19
CA ILE A 237 -0.96 -18.13 -3.27
C ILE A 237 -0.05 -18.40 -2.07
N ASP A 238 -0.16 -19.58 -1.46
CA ASP A 238 0.67 -19.96 -0.29
C ASP A 238 2.16 -19.91 -0.63
N LYS A 239 2.56 -20.44 -1.79
CA LYS A 239 3.95 -20.39 -2.24
C LYS A 239 4.46 -18.95 -2.44
N LYS A 240 3.62 -18.06 -2.97
CA LYS A 240 3.97 -16.64 -3.17
C LYS A 240 4.01 -15.89 -1.83
N PHE A 241 3.08 -16.19 -0.95
CA PHE A 241 3.06 -15.69 0.42
C PHE A 241 4.30 -16.14 1.20
N ASP A 242 4.72 -17.40 1.07
CA ASP A 242 5.91 -17.92 1.74
C ASP A 242 7.19 -17.20 1.27
N ASN A 243 7.26 -16.77 0.00
CA ASN A 243 8.37 -15.93 -0.47
C ASN A 243 8.39 -14.58 0.26
N LEU A 244 7.24 -13.93 0.42
CA LEU A 244 7.11 -12.70 1.21
C LEU A 244 7.47 -12.95 2.68
N ARG A 245 6.94 -14.00 3.30
CA ARG A 245 7.23 -14.37 4.69
C ARG A 245 8.72 -14.58 4.90
N ASN A 246 9.36 -15.36 4.04
CA ASN A 246 10.80 -15.62 4.11
C ASN A 246 11.61 -14.34 3.95
N PHE A 247 11.19 -13.44 3.06
CA PHE A 247 11.80 -12.12 2.92
C PHE A 247 11.68 -11.30 4.20
N ILE A 248 10.46 -11.16 4.73
CA ILE A 248 10.18 -10.39 5.95
C ILE A 248 10.93 -10.97 7.16
N SER A 249 11.05 -12.30 7.26
CA SER A 249 11.77 -12.95 8.37
C SER A 249 13.29 -12.77 8.32
N LYS A 250 13.85 -12.49 7.14
CA LYS A 250 15.27 -12.24 6.93
C LYS A 250 15.64 -10.78 7.12
N SER A 251 14.73 -9.86 6.80
CA SER A 251 14.84 -8.50 7.34
C SER A 251 14.72 -8.59 8.86
N ASN A 252 15.61 -7.94 9.62
CA ASN A 252 15.53 -7.85 11.08
C ASN A 252 14.32 -6.98 11.49
N ASN A 253 13.12 -7.24 10.97
CA ASN A 253 11.89 -6.56 11.31
C ASN A 253 11.56 -6.92 12.76
N ILE A 254 11.67 -5.91 13.63
CA ILE A 254 11.50 -6.04 15.09
C ILE A 254 10.02 -6.23 15.45
N ASN A 255 9.10 -5.81 14.60
CA ASN A 255 7.68 -6.09 14.80
C ASN A 255 7.45 -7.59 14.57
N LYS A 256 7.00 -8.30 15.61
CA LYS A 256 6.55 -9.69 15.50
C LYS A 256 5.30 -9.70 14.61
N ILE A 257 5.48 -9.96 13.33
CA ILE A 257 4.39 -10.06 12.37
C ILE A 257 3.66 -11.38 12.59
N ASP A 258 2.36 -11.31 12.82
CA ASP A 258 1.51 -12.48 12.76
C ASP A 258 1.29 -12.86 11.29
N TYR A 259 2.10 -13.80 10.81
CA TYR A 259 2.03 -14.28 9.44
C TYR A 259 0.70 -14.97 9.12
N SER A 260 0.01 -15.53 10.11
CA SER A 260 -1.29 -16.15 9.89
C SER A 260 -2.33 -15.09 9.56
N LEU A 261 -2.40 -14.03 10.37
CA LEU A 261 -3.27 -12.87 10.11
C LEU A 261 -2.91 -12.16 8.80
N LEU A 262 -1.61 -12.08 8.46
CA LEU A 262 -1.19 -11.50 7.19
C LEU A 262 -1.66 -12.33 5.99
N ARG A 263 -1.56 -13.67 6.07
CA ARG A 263 -1.98 -14.56 4.97
C ARG A 263 -3.47 -14.44 4.66
N GLU A 264 -4.30 -14.21 5.67
CA GLU A 264 -5.74 -13.96 5.52
C GLU A 264 -6.06 -12.68 4.74
N ARG A 265 -5.06 -11.83 4.47
CA ARG A 265 -5.20 -10.61 3.66
C ARG A 265 -4.89 -10.81 2.18
N PHE A 266 -4.56 -12.02 1.75
CA PHE A 266 -4.23 -12.34 0.35
C PHE A 266 -5.42 -12.97 -0.36
N PHE A 267 -5.95 -12.27 -1.36
CA PHE A 267 -7.14 -12.71 -2.10
C PHE A 267 -6.84 -12.89 -3.59
N PRO A 268 -7.27 -13.99 -4.20
CA PRO A 268 -7.27 -14.12 -5.65
C PRO A 268 -8.39 -13.28 -6.27
N PHE A 269 -8.10 -12.64 -7.39
CA PHE A 269 -9.07 -11.85 -8.15
C PHE A 269 -8.99 -12.14 -9.64
N SER A 270 -10.15 -12.26 -10.27
CA SER A 270 -10.28 -12.15 -11.72
C SER A 270 -11.61 -11.53 -12.08
N ILE A 271 -11.57 -10.52 -12.97
CA ILE A 271 -12.77 -9.85 -13.47
C ILE A 271 -13.73 -10.82 -14.20
N ASN A 272 -13.22 -11.93 -14.71
CA ASN A 272 -14.03 -12.93 -15.42
C ASN A 272 -14.53 -14.06 -14.52
N ASN A 273 -14.24 -14.03 -13.20
CA ASN A 273 -14.69 -15.04 -12.25
C ASN A 273 -15.62 -14.41 -11.21
N THR A 274 -16.93 -14.57 -11.41
CA THR A 274 -17.97 -14.01 -10.54
C THR A 274 -17.86 -14.50 -9.09
N ASN A 275 -17.45 -15.75 -8.87
CA ASN A 275 -17.29 -16.29 -7.51
C ASN A 275 -16.19 -15.54 -6.75
N LEU A 276 -15.04 -15.30 -7.40
CA LEU A 276 -13.94 -14.54 -6.81
C LEU A 276 -14.33 -13.08 -6.56
N VAL A 277 -15.06 -12.44 -7.50
CA VAL A 277 -15.55 -11.07 -7.30
C VAL A 277 -16.48 -10.99 -6.10
N LYS A 278 -17.44 -11.92 -6.01
CA LYS A 278 -18.40 -11.99 -4.90
C LYS A 278 -17.71 -12.23 -3.56
N GLU A 279 -16.75 -13.13 -3.51
CA GLU A 279 -15.96 -13.41 -2.31
C GLU A 279 -15.24 -12.14 -1.82
N ILE A 280 -14.59 -11.42 -2.73
CA ILE A 280 -13.88 -10.18 -2.40
C ILE A 280 -14.85 -9.07 -1.94
N LYS A 281 -15.98 -8.86 -2.64
CA LYS A 281 -16.97 -7.85 -2.23
C LYS A 281 -17.46 -8.10 -0.80
N ASN A 282 -17.80 -9.34 -0.46
CA ASN A 282 -18.23 -9.73 0.89
C ASN A 282 -17.15 -9.48 1.95
N ASN A 283 -15.91 -9.87 1.66
CA ASN A 283 -14.79 -9.68 2.57
C ASN A 283 -14.44 -8.20 2.77
N PHE A 284 -14.58 -7.37 1.74
CA PHE A 284 -14.25 -5.95 1.81
C PHE A 284 -15.26 -5.10 2.56
N ALA A 285 -16.56 -5.35 2.45
CA ALA A 285 -17.54 -4.58 3.22
C ALA A 285 -17.21 -4.61 4.72
N GLN A 286 -17.00 -5.82 5.25
CA GLN A 286 -16.61 -6.02 6.65
C GLN A 286 -15.22 -5.44 6.96
N SER A 287 -14.28 -5.58 6.03
CA SER A 287 -12.93 -5.04 6.22
C SER A 287 -12.88 -3.52 6.28
N ILE A 288 -13.63 -2.83 5.41
CA ILE A 288 -13.75 -1.37 5.40
C ILE A 288 -14.36 -0.90 6.72
N LYS A 289 -15.45 -1.57 7.16
CA LYS A 289 -16.12 -1.30 8.43
C LYS A 289 -15.16 -1.44 9.63
N ILE A 290 -14.44 -2.56 9.71
CA ILE A 290 -13.45 -2.82 10.77
C ILE A 290 -12.34 -1.76 10.76
N ALA A 291 -11.79 -1.43 9.59
CA ALA A 291 -10.72 -0.46 9.46
C ALA A 291 -11.17 0.95 9.85
N TYR A 292 -12.39 1.35 9.45
CA TYR A 292 -12.98 2.63 9.81
C TYR A 292 -13.26 2.74 11.32
N TYR A 293 -13.85 1.72 11.95
CA TYR A 293 -14.06 1.74 13.40
C TYR A 293 -12.74 1.75 14.18
N LYS A 294 -11.72 1.04 13.70
CA LYS A 294 -10.38 1.12 14.27
C LYS A 294 -9.81 2.55 14.19
N LYS A 295 -9.99 3.25 13.06
CA LYS A 295 -9.60 4.67 12.90
C LYS A 295 -10.27 5.57 13.95
N ILE A 296 -11.55 5.33 14.30
CA ILE A 296 -12.26 6.07 15.36
C ILE A 296 -11.71 5.71 16.75
N LEU A 297 -11.56 4.41 17.04
CA LEU A 297 -11.07 3.93 18.32
C LEU A 297 -9.68 4.46 18.65
N GLU A 298 -8.79 4.54 17.67
CA GLU A 298 -7.46 5.13 17.86
C GLU A 298 -7.54 6.60 18.27
N CYS A 299 -8.44 7.39 17.66
CA CYS A 299 -8.69 8.77 18.06
C CYS A 299 -9.23 8.88 19.49
N VAL A 300 -10.22 8.05 19.84
CA VAL A 300 -10.83 8.03 21.19
C VAL A 300 -9.81 7.62 22.25
N ASN A 301 -9.02 6.58 21.98
CA ASN A 301 -7.98 6.10 22.88
C ASN A 301 -6.86 7.11 23.06
N PHE A 302 -6.51 7.85 22.01
CA PHE A 302 -5.55 8.95 22.08
C PHE A 302 -6.01 10.04 23.04
N ASP A 303 -7.28 10.46 22.97
CA ASP A 303 -7.83 11.47 23.88
C ASP A 303 -7.86 10.97 25.34
N ILE A 304 -8.24 9.70 25.56
CA ILE A 304 -8.18 9.05 26.88
C ILE A 304 -6.74 9.07 27.40
N GLU A 305 -5.77 8.76 26.55
CA GLU A 305 -4.36 8.71 26.93
C GLU A 305 -3.83 10.09 27.34
N ILE A 306 -4.23 11.16 26.66
CA ILE A 306 -3.91 12.55 27.06
C ILE A 306 -4.45 12.84 28.45
N ILE A 307 -5.72 12.49 28.71
CA ILE A 307 -6.38 12.76 30.00
C ILE A 307 -5.68 11.99 31.13
N ASP A 308 -5.34 10.72 30.90
CA ASP A 308 -4.72 9.85 31.90
C ASP A 308 -3.29 10.27 32.25
N ASN A 309 -2.55 10.81 31.29
CA ASN A 309 -1.17 11.24 31.46
C ASN A 309 -1.01 12.75 31.63
N LYS A 310 -2.08 13.48 31.98
CA LYS A 310 -2.08 14.96 32.04
C LYS A 310 -0.95 15.58 32.87
N ASN A 311 -0.45 14.87 33.90
CA ASN A 311 0.63 15.33 34.77
C ASN A 311 2.04 14.94 34.27
N GLU A 312 2.14 14.09 33.27
CA GLU A 312 3.41 13.65 32.70
C GLU A 312 3.94 14.62 31.63
N PHE A 313 3.11 15.60 31.24
CA PHE A 313 3.47 16.53 30.19
C PHE A 313 4.39 17.65 30.69
N GLN A 314 5.59 17.76 30.10
CA GLN A 314 6.55 18.83 30.37
C GLN A 314 6.82 19.63 29.09
N GLU A 315 6.98 20.95 29.22
CA GLU A 315 7.49 21.79 28.13
C GLU A 315 8.92 21.38 27.78
N ASN A 316 9.22 21.30 26.48
CA ASN A 316 10.54 20.89 25.99
C ASN A 316 11.15 21.92 25.06
N ASP A 317 11.69 22.99 25.65
CA ASP A 317 12.40 24.08 24.93
C ASP A 317 13.62 23.61 24.11
N LYS A 318 14.10 22.37 24.34
CA LYS A 318 15.26 21.79 23.65
C LYS A 318 14.87 20.77 22.59
N LEU A 319 13.57 20.53 22.35
CA LEU A 319 13.07 19.50 21.44
C LEU A 319 13.73 19.55 20.05
N GLU A 320 13.71 20.71 19.40
CA GLU A 320 14.27 20.88 18.06
C GLU A 320 15.79 20.67 18.04
N SER A 321 16.49 21.19 19.06
CA SER A 321 17.94 21.02 19.19
C SER A 321 18.32 19.55 19.36
N ASN A 322 17.55 18.81 20.15
CA ASN A 322 17.79 17.38 20.39
C ASN A 322 17.49 16.54 19.15
N LEU A 323 16.36 16.80 18.48
CA LEU A 323 16.02 16.13 17.23
C LEU A 323 17.08 16.37 16.15
N SER A 324 17.65 17.58 16.09
CA SER A 324 18.74 17.89 15.18
C SER A 324 20.01 17.07 15.45
N LYS A 325 20.38 16.87 16.72
CA LYS A 325 21.53 16.03 17.10
C LYS A 325 21.32 14.58 16.70
N ILE A 326 20.16 14.02 17.04
CA ILE A 326 19.81 12.63 16.76
C ILE A 326 19.73 12.38 15.25
N LYS A 327 19.14 13.31 14.51
CA LYS A 327 19.15 13.29 13.04
C LYS A 327 20.56 13.24 12.47
N THR A 328 21.49 14.02 13.04
CA THR A 328 22.90 14.02 12.63
C THR A 328 23.54 12.65 12.89
N SER A 329 23.35 12.08 14.07
CA SER A 329 23.84 10.73 14.41
C SER A 329 23.25 9.65 13.50
N ALA A 330 21.96 9.74 13.16
CA ALA A 330 21.33 8.80 12.23
C ALA A 330 21.95 8.87 10.82
N LYS A 331 22.26 10.07 10.31
CA LYS A 331 22.97 10.24 9.03
C LYS A 331 24.39 9.70 9.07
N GLU A 332 25.11 9.92 10.16
CA GLU A 332 26.48 9.39 10.34
C GLU A 332 26.47 7.86 10.36
N ALA A 333 25.56 7.25 11.14
CA ALA A 333 25.39 5.81 11.21
C ALA A 333 25.02 5.23 9.83
N PHE A 334 24.06 5.84 9.12
CA PHE A 334 23.68 5.38 7.79
C PHE A 334 24.83 5.52 6.78
N SER A 335 25.62 6.58 6.86
CA SER A 335 26.80 6.77 5.99
C SER A 335 27.84 5.66 6.18
N GLU A 336 28.05 5.21 7.42
CA GLU A 336 28.93 4.07 7.71
C GLU A 336 28.36 2.76 7.13
N ILE A 337 27.06 2.50 7.33
CA ILE A 337 26.38 1.34 6.75
C ILE A 337 26.45 1.36 5.23
N TYR A 338 26.21 2.51 4.60
CA TYR A 338 26.27 2.67 3.16
C TYR A 338 27.66 2.32 2.61
N LYS A 339 28.73 2.82 3.23
CA LYS A 339 30.12 2.49 2.88
C LYS A 339 30.44 1.02 3.08
N ASN A 340 29.95 0.43 4.17
CA ASN A 340 30.14 -0.98 4.46
C ASN A 340 29.37 -1.84 3.47
N THR A 341 28.16 -1.46 3.07
CA THR A 341 27.35 -2.25 2.12
C THR A 341 27.91 -2.14 0.71
N LEU A 342 28.26 -0.93 0.26
CA LEU A 342 28.83 -0.66 -1.06
C LEU A 342 30.36 -0.69 -1.06
N ASN A 343 30.93 -1.83 -0.69
CA ASN A 343 32.34 -2.11 -0.94
C ASN A 343 32.50 -3.35 -1.84
N ILE A 344 33.68 -3.50 -2.43
CA ILE A 344 33.94 -4.56 -3.42
C ILE A 344 33.67 -5.94 -2.84
N ASP A 345 34.12 -6.20 -1.62
CA ASP A 345 34.06 -7.53 -1.02
C ASP A 345 32.62 -7.92 -0.66
N ASN A 346 31.84 -6.99 -0.13
CA ASN A 346 30.44 -7.21 0.21
C ASN A 346 29.53 -7.31 -1.01
N ILE A 347 29.84 -6.60 -2.10
CA ILE A 347 29.10 -6.79 -3.37
C ILE A 347 29.47 -8.13 -4.01
N ILE A 348 30.73 -8.57 -3.95
CA ILE A 348 31.11 -9.92 -4.40
C ILE A 348 30.39 -10.98 -3.57
N LYS A 349 30.31 -10.79 -2.25
CA LYS A 349 29.52 -11.67 -1.38
C LYS A 349 28.05 -11.69 -1.79
N ALA A 350 27.44 -10.54 -2.05
CA ALA A 350 26.05 -10.47 -2.52
C ALA A 350 25.84 -11.15 -3.89
N ILE A 351 26.82 -11.07 -4.80
CA ILE A 351 26.82 -11.80 -6.08
C ILE A 351 26.76 -13.32 -5.82
N ASP A 352 27.58 -13.79 -4.88
CA ASP A 352 27.71 -15.22 -4.56
C ASP A 352 26.47 -15.75 -3.83
N ASP A 353 26.02 -15.03 -2.80
CA ASP A 353 24.85 -15.38 -2.00
C ASP A 353 23.55 -15.43 -2.83
N ASN A 354 23.46 -14.62 -3.89
CA ASN A 354 22.28 -14.54 -4.75
C ASN A 354 22.42 -15.30 -6.08
N ASN A 355 23.50 -16.08 -6.28
CA ASN A 355 23.78 -16.81 -7.52
C ASN A 355 23.68 -15.92 -8.77
N VAL A 356 24.20 -14.70 -8.70
CA VAL A 356 24.15 -13.74 -9.79
C VAL A 356 25.13 -14.16 -10.88
N TYR A 357 24.66 -14.24 -12.13
CA TYR A 357 25.49 -14.46 -13.31
C TYR A 357 25.53 -13.19 -14.19
N ARG A 358 25.73 -13.35 -15.50
CA ARG A 358 25.97 -12.25 -16.44
C ARG A 358 24.72 -11.92 -17.28
N LYS A 359 23.53 -11.99 -16.68
CA LYS A 359 22.28 -11.62 -17.35
C LYS A 359 21.71 -10.33 -16.77
N LYS A 360 20.92 -9.63 -17.57
CA LYS A 360 20.22 -8.41 -17.15
C LYS A 360 19.34 -8.66 -15.92
N ASP A 361 18.67 -9.80 -15.87
CA ASP A 361 17.81 -10.17 -14.74
C ASP A 361 18.62 -10.42 -13.46
N ASP A 362 19.82 -10.99 -13.58
CA ASP A 362 20.72 -11.21 -12.43
C ASP A 362 21.22 -9.88 -11.84
N ILE A 363 21.43 -8.86 -12.67
CA ILE A 363 21.75 -7.50 -12.20
C ILE A 363 20.59 -6.92 -11.39
N LYS A 364 19.33 -7.13 -11.84
CA LYS A 364 18.15 -6.68 -11.08
C LYS A 364 18.10 -7.38 -9.71
N VAL A 365 18.39 -8.69 -9.67
CA VAL A 365 18.47 -9.45 -8.40
C VAL A 365 19.54 -8.88 -7.46
N LEU A 366 20.75 -8.62 -7.97
CA LEU A 366 21.85 -8.05 -7.19
C LEU A 366 21.49 -6.66 -6.62
N CYS A 367 20.98 -5.76 -7.47
CA CYS A 367 20.61 -4.43 -7.03
C CYS A 367 19.48 -4.48 -6.00
N ASN A 368 18.49 -5.37 -6.18
CA ASN A 368 17.43 -5.58 -5.20
C ASN A 368 17.98 -6.05 -3.85
N SER A 369 18.93 -6.99 -3.82
CA SER A 369 19.49 -7.46 -2.55
C SER A 369 20.27 -6.37 -1.80
N ILE A 370 21.05 -5.57 -2.52
CA ILE A 370 21.80 -4.44 -1.94
C ILE A 370 20.83 -3.38 -1.41
N ASN A 371 19.83 -3.04 -2.21
CA ASN A 371 18.82 -2.04 -1.87
C ASN A 371 17.99 -2.47 -0.65
N LEU A 372 17.62 -3.73 -0.58
CA LEU A 372 16.94 -4.30 0.58
C LEU A 372 17.77 -4.14 1.85
N GLU A 373 19.07 -4.46 1.79
CA GLU A 373 19.96 -4.29 2.93
C GLU A 373 20.00 -2.83 3.38
N LEU A 374 20.16 -1.88 2.44
CA LEU A 374 20.19 -0.46 2.75
C LEU A 374 18.86 0.06 3.35
N ASP A 375 17.72 -0.29 2.75
CA ASP A 375 16.38 0.09 3.24
C ASP A 375 16.14 -0.51 4.65
N THR A 376 16.52 -1.78 4.86
CA THR A 376 16.39 -2.48 6.16
C THR A 376 17.25 -1.85 7.23
N GLN A 377 18.50 -1.53 6.91
CA GLN A 377 19.41 -0.92 7.87
C GLN A 377 19.01 0.51 8.22
N LEU A 378 18.52 1.29 7.25
CA LEU A 378 17.93 2.60 7.54
C LEU A 378 16.75 2.46 8.51
N TYR A 379 15.85 1.51 8.26
CA TYR A 379 14.72 1.23 9.15
C TYR A 379 15.19 0.91 10.57
N ASN A 380 16.19 0.04 10.71
CA ASN A 380 16.73 -0.31 12.02
C ASN A 380 17.33 0.90 12.73
N ILE A 381 18.06 1.78 12.04
CA ILE A 381 18.59 3.02 12.63
C ILE A 381 17.46 3.90 13.16
N LEU A 382 16.43 4.13 12.35
CA LEU A 382 15.32 5.01 12.74
C LEU A 382 14.43 4.39 13.82
N LYS A 383 14.28 3.06 13.83
CA LYS A 383 13.56 2.33 14.89
C LYS A 383 14.32 2.32 16.22
N VAL A 384 15.62 2.05 16.20
CA VAL A 384 16.48 2.16 17.40
C VAL A 384 16.40 3.57 17.97
N THR A 385 16.42 4.58 17.10
CA THR A 385 16.24 5.98 17.51
C THR A 385 14.89 6.21 18.20
N GLU A 386 13.80 5.62 17.69
CA GLU A 386 12.49 5.61 18.35
C GLU A 386 12.51 4.93 19.75
N GLU A 387 13.17 3.79 19.90
CA GLU A 387 13.26 3.08 21.18
C GLU A 387 14.09 3.85 22.22
N ASP A 388 15.17 4.49 21.78
CA ASP A 388 16.02 5.34 22.62
C ASP A 388 15.28 6.60 23.10
N PHE A 389 14.28 7.09 22.35
CA PHE A 389 13.38 8.14 22.83
C PHE A 389 12.45 7.68 23.96
N ASN A 390 12.15 6.38 24.04
CA ASN A 390 11.18 5.81 24.98
C ASN A 390 11.79 5.34 26.31
N ASN A 391 13.08 4.99 26.31
CA ASN A 391 13.71 4.39 27.48
C ASN A 391 14.26 5.45 28.45
N LYS A 392 13.82 5.36 29.71
CA LYS A 392 14.43 6.08 30.84
C LYS A 392 15.76 5.45 31.28
N ASP A 393 16.03 4.19 30.92
CA ASP A 393 17.22 3.44 31.30
C ASP A 393 18.09 3.11 30.07
N ILE A 394 19.23 3.79 29.98
CA ILE A 394 20.07 3.95 28.78
C ILE A 394 21.14 2.82 28.66
N SER A 395 21.10 1.82 29.52
CA SER A 395 22.26 0.93 29.76
C SER A 395 22.33 -0.35 28.89
N LYS A 396 21.43 -0.56 27.92
CA LYS A 396 21.29 -1.85 27.21
C LYS A 396 21.17 -1.77 25.69
N THR A 397 22.01 -1.02 25.00
CA THR A 397 21.87 -0.90 23.53
C THR A 397 23.22 -1.00 22.79
N SER A 398 23.16 -1.39 21.51
CA SER A 398 24.29 -1.79 20.63
C SER A 398 25.27 -0.64 20.30
N LYS A 399 26.39 -0.91 19.58
CA LYS A 399 27.36 0.15 19.20
C LYS A 399 26.76 1.35 18.44
N ILE A 400 25.70 1.17 17.66
CA ILE A 400 24.95 2.26 16.99
C ILE A 400 24.26 3.13 18.04
N SER A 401 23.72 2.51 19.10
CA SER A 401 23.11 3.23 20.20
C SER A 401 24.12 4.01 21.03
N ALA A 402 25.40 3.64 21.13
CA ALA A 402 26.36 4.35 21.98
C ALA A 402 26.58 5.81 21.55
N ASN A 403 26.44 6.10 20.25
CA ASN A 403 26.50 7.46 19.70
C ASN A 403 25.15 8.21 19.82
N ILE A 404 24.03 7.49 19.86
CA ILE A 404 22.66 8.05 19.95
C ILE A 404 22.23 8.26 21.42
N THR A 405 22.58 7.34 22.32
CA THR A 405 22.31 7.36 23.78
C THR A 405 22.98 8.50 24.53
N ALA A 406 24.05 9.09 23.99
CA ALA A 406 24.62 10.33 24.53
C ALA A 406 23.65 11.54 24.44
N CYS A 407 22.52 11.40 23.74
CA CYS A 407 21.47 12.41 23.59
C CYS A 407 20.17 12.12 24.36
N SER A 408 20.15 11.18 25.33
CA SER A 408 18.93 10.82 26.09
C SER A 408 18.25 12.06 26.67
N MET A 409 17.07 12.41 26.17
CA MET A 409 16.24 13.47 26.73
C MET A 409 14.77 13.06 26.70
N PRO A 410 13.99 13.40 27.73
CA PRO A 410 12.56 13.17 27.73
C PRO A 410 11.93 14.04 26.64
N ILE A 411 11.58 13.42 25.50
CA ILE A 411 10.59 14.01 24.60
C ILE A 411 9.24 13.61 25.16
N VAL A 412 8.51 14.61 25.62
CA VAL A 412 7.10 14.51 25.96
C VAL A 412 6.35 15.15 24.79
N PRO A 413 5.32 14.52 24.19
CA PRO A 413 4.57 13.32 24.59
C PRO A 413 5.40 12.05 24.50
N THR A 414 5.17 11.09 25.41
CA THR A 414 5.73 9.74 25.28
C THR A 414 5.43 9.20 23.88
N PHE A 415 6.37 8.47 23.26
CA PHE A 415 6.15 7.92 21.91
C PHE A 415 4.94 6.97 21.87
N LYS A 416 4.49 6.48 23.03
CA LYS A 416 3.20 5.78 23.15
C LYS A 416 2.05 6.63 22.60
N LEU A 417 2.00 7.92 22.93
CA LEU A 417 1.05 8.89 22.40
C LEU A 417 1.23 9.14 20.90
N LEU A 418 2.48 9.14 20.39
CA LEU A 418 2.75 9.21 18.95
C LEU A 418 2.26 7.95 18.22
N ASN A 419 2.44 6.78 18.84
CA ASN A 419 2.00 5.50 18.31
C ASN A 419 0.48 5.32 18.37
N THR A 420 -0.22 5.98 19.29
CA THR A 420 -1.70 6.02 19.33
C THR A 420 -2.28 7.18 18.52
N SER A 421 -1.51 8.24 18.27
CA SER A 421 -1.92 9.33 17.39
C SER A 421 -2.07 8.81 15.96
N SER A 422 -3.13 9.18 15.24
CA SER A 422 -3.35 8.86 13.81
C SER A 422 -2.32 9.52 12.86
N LEU A 423 -1.23 10.07 13.42
CA LEU A 423 -0.27 10.93 12.75
C LEU A 423 0.73 10.15 11.90
N LYS A 424 1.20 10.84 10.86
CA LYS A 424 1.93 10.26 9.74
C LYS A 424 3.32 9.80 10.17
N LEU A 425 3.58 8.49 10.22
CA LEU A 425 4.95 7.99 10.19
C LEU A 425 5.39 7.92 8.73
N LEU A 426 6.50 8.57 8.40
CA LEU A 426 7.03 8.51 7.04
C LEU A 426 7.47 7.08 6.74
N ASN A 427 6.98 6.49 5.65
CA ASN A 427 7.50 5.21 5.20
C ASN A 427 8.91 5.39 4.65
N ILE A 428 9.86 4.78 5.33
CA ILE A 428 11.28 4.86 5.05
C ILE A 428 11.77 3.68 4.19
N MET A 429 10.86 2.75 3.83
CA MET A 429 11.14 1.59 2.99
C MET A 429 10.69 1.84 1.54
N GLY A 430 11.46 1.34 0.57
CA GLY A 430 11.16 1.50 -0.86
C GLY A 430 11.79 2.74 -1.50
N ILE A 431 12.66 3.47 -0.79
CA ILE A 431 13.50 4.56 -1.35
C ILE A 431 14.24 4.04 -2.57
N SER A 432 14.73 2.80 -2.45
CA SER A 432 15.44 2.09 -3.50
C SER A 432 14.69 1.91 -4.81
N ILE A 433 13.37 1.80 -4.78
CA ILE A 433 12.56 1.58 -5.98
C ILE A 433 12.62 2.82 -6.90
N SER A 434 12.79 4.02 -6.33
CA SER A 434 12.87 5.28 -7.10
C SER A 434 14.10 5.39 -8.01
N PHE A 435 15.18 4.68 -7.67
CA PHE A 435 16.45 4.76 -8.40
C PHE A 435 16.95 3.41 -8.93
N LEU A 436 16.26 2.31 -8.60
CA LEU A 436 16.60 0.99 -9.10
C LEU A 436 16.62 0.92 -10.64
N PRO A 437 15.63 1.49 -11.38
CA PRO A 437 15.65 1.43 -12.84
C PRO A 437 16.90 2.09 -13.46
N SER A 438 17.32 3.24 -12.93
CA SER A 438 18.50 3.96 -13.43
C SER A 438 19.80 3.22 -13.11
N VAL A 439 19.95 2.70 -11.89
CA VAL A 439 21.09 1.84 -11.52
C VAL A 439 21.18 0.61 -12.43
N VAL A 440 20.06 -0.11 -12.63
CA VAL A 440 20.02 -1.30 -13.50
C VAL A 440 20.31 -0.94 -14.95
N PHE A 441 19.82 0.21 -15.43
CA PHE A 441 20.09 0.71 -16.77
C PHE A 441 21.59 0.96 -16.99
N ILE A 442 22.23 1.71 -16.08
CA ILE A 442 23.68 1.97 -16.11
C ILE A 442 24.45 0.65 -16.18
N LEU A 443 24.11 -0.32 -15.34
CA LEU A 443 24.78 -1.62 -15.27
C LEU A 443 24.52 -2.51 -16.50
N SER A 444 23.35 -2.40 -17.12
CA SER A 444 22.99 -3.19 -18.30
C SER A 444 23.82 -2.84 -19.55
N GLY A 445 24.33 -1.60 -19.63
CA GLY A 445 25.23 -1.15 -20.70
C GLY A 445 26.62 -1.80 -20.68
N PHE A 446 26.89 -2.69 -19.72
CA PHE A 446 28.25 -3.15 -19.41
C PHE A 446 28.46 -4.67 -19.47
N MET A 447 27.52 -5.45 -20.02
CA MET A 447 27.50 -6.94 -19.93
C MET A 447 28.67 -7.71 -20.60
N SER A 448 29.64 -7.05 -21.23
CA SER A 448 30.83 -7.69 -21.84
C SER A 448 32.01 -7.75 -20.85
N PHE A 449 32.15 -8.86 -20.11
CA PHE A 449 33.26 -9.07 -19.15
C PHE A 449 34.07 -10.34 -19.43
N SER A 450 35.41 -10.26 -19.42
CA SER A 450 36.31 -11.42 -19.37
C SER A 450 36.74 -11.71 -17.92
N GLY A 451 37.92 -12.29 -17.66
CA GLY A 451 38.34 -12.76 -16.33
C GLY A 451 38.16 -11.75 -15.18
N ASN A 452 37.92 -12.24 -13.96
CA ASN A 452 37.67 -11.45 -12.75
C ASN A 452 36.41 -10.54 -12.80
N TRP A 453 35.40 -10.97 -13.54
CA TRP A 453 34.18 -10.21 -13.80
C TRP A 453 33.41 -9.75 -12.56
N LYS A 454 33.43 -10.52 -11.45
CA LYS A 454 32.72 -10.15 -10.20
C LYS A 454 33.28 -8.86 -9.60
N LYS A 455 34.61 -8.72 -9.56
CA LYS A 455 35.29 -7.50 -9.08
C LYS A 455 35.01 -6.30 -9.99
N THR A 456 34.96 -6.53 -11.29
CA THR A 456 34.60 -5.48 -12.26
C THR A 456 33.15 -5.05 -12.11
N LEU A 457 32.22 -5.99 -11.95
CA LEU A 457 30.81 -5.70 -11.68
C LEU A 457 30.64 -4.93 -10.37
N ALA A 458 31.30 -5.35 -9.30
CA ALA A 458 31.24 -4.66 -8.00
C ALA A 458 31.67 -3.19 -8.09
N LYS A 459 32.78 -2.89 -8.78
CA LYS A 459 33.20 -1.50 -9.03
C LYS A 459 32.17 -0.68 -9.82
N LYS A 460 31.52 -1.31 -10.81
CA LYS A 460 30.48 -0.65 -11.62
C LYS A 460 29.21 -0.42 -10.81
N VAL A 461 28.84 -1.33 -9.92
CA VAL A 461 27.72 -1.15 -8.97
C VAL A 461 27.99 0.07 -8.09
N ILE A 462 29.16 0.15 -7.45
CA ILE A 462 29.54 1.32 -6.63
C ILE A 462 29.40 2.61 -7.44
N LYS A 463 29.99 2.64 -8.63
CA LYS A 463 29.93 3.80 -9.52
C LYS A 463 28.49 4.19 -9.91
N ALA A 464 27.63 3.21 -10.21
CA ALA A 464 26.23 3.48 -10.56
C ALA A 464 25.47 4.10 -9.38
N TYR A 465 25.71 3.64 -8.16
CA TYR A 465 25.09 4.21 -6.95
C TYR A 465 25.63 5.62 -6.63
N GLU A 466 26.91 5.88 -6.89
CA GLU A 466 27.51 7.21 -6.79
C GLU A 466 26.93 8.17 -7.85
N GLU A 467 26.83 7.75 -9.11
CA GLU A 467 26.23 8.51 -10.21
C GLU A 467 24.75 8.86 -9.90
N GLU A 468 24.02 7.93 -9.27
CA GLU A 468 22.63 8.12 -8.84
C GLU A 468 22.48 8.91 -7.53
N ASN A 469 23.59 9.36 -6.92
CA ASN A 469 23.62 10.11 -5.66
C ASN A 469 22.79 9.43 -4.54
N VAL A 470 22.88 8.10 -4.43
CA VAL A 470 21.99 7.31 -3.56
C VAL A 470 22.10 7.74 -2.10
N THR A 471 23.31 8.01 -1.57
CA THR A 471 23.47 8.51 -0.19
C THR A 471 22.69 9.80 0.07
N SER A 472 22.63 10.71 -0.92
CA SER A 472 21.86 11.95 -0.81
C SER A 472 20.36 11.67 -0.74
N LYS A 473 19.85 10.73 -1.54
CA LYS A 473 18.44 10.30 -1.53
C LYS A 473 18.04 9.73 -0.16
N TYR A 474 18.86 8.88 0.44
CA TYR A 474 18.61 8.37 1.81
C TYR A 474 18.72 9.48 2.87
N ASN A 475 19.73 10.36 2.80
CA ASN A 475 19.86 11.48 3.73
C ASN A 475 18.66 12.44 3.69
N LYS A 476 18.08 12.66 2.49
CA LYS A 476 16.85 13.42 2.32
C LYS A 476 15.68 12.74 3.04
N VAL A 477 15.54 11.42 2.93
CA VAL A 477 14.49 10.67 3.63
C VAL A 477 14.68 10.72 5.15
N ILE A 478 15.92 10.67 5.64
CA ILE A 478 16.22 10.90 7.06
C ILE A 478 15.77 12.31 7.47
N ASP A 479 16.09 13.35 6.69
CA ASP A 479 15.62 14.71 6.97
C ASP A 479 14.10 14.81 7.02
N GLU A 480 13.41 14.22 6.05
CA GLU A 480 11.95 14.21 5.97
C GLU A 480 11.31 13.44 7.13
N TYR A 481 11.89 12.32 7.55
CA TYR A 481 11.45 11.55 8.70
C TYR A 481 11.44 12.41 9.98
N PHE A 482 12.56 13.05 10.29
CA PHE A 482 12.66 13.90 11.49
C PHE A 482 11.83 15.18 11.39
N ALA A 483 11.67 15.75 10.20
CA ALA A 483 10.78 16.89 9.99
C ALA A 483 9.32 16.50 10.25
N THR A 484 8.87 15.37 9.71
CA THR A 484 7.52 14.82 9.94
C THR A 484 7.31 14.51 11.42
N TYR A 485 8.31 13.91 12.07
CA TYR A 485 8.27 13.62 13.50
C TYR A 485 8.10 14.89 14.35
N LEU A 486 8.86 15.95 14.05
CA LEU A 486 8.73 17.24 14.74
C LEU A 486 7.33 17.84 14.54
N LEU A 487 6.78 17.78 13.32
CA LEU A 487 5.43 18.25 13.03
C LEU A 487 4.39 17.47 13.86
N ASN A 488 4.50 16.15 13.90
CA ASN A 488 3.59 15.31 14.68
C ASN A 488 3.65 15.64 16.18
N ILE A 489 4.84 15.86 16.75
CA ILE A 489 4.95 16.26 18.16
C ILE A 489 4.26 17.60 18.42
N LYS A 490 4.47 18.59 17.55
CA LYS A 490 3.81 19.90 17.68
C LYS A 490 2.28 19.80 17.58
N GLU A 491 1.78 18.91 16.72
CA GLU A 491 0.36 18.65 16.60
C GLU A 491 -0.21 17.98 17.86
N ILE A 492 0.49 16.99 18.42
CA ILE A 492 0.08 16.36 19.68
C ILE A 492 0.09 17.38 20.83
N ASP A 493 1.11 18.23 20.90
CA ASP A 493 1.20 19.27 21.93
C ASP A 493 0.01 20.25 21.83
N SER A 494 -0.36 20.62 20.61
CA SER A 494 -1.53 21.46 20.34
C SER A 494 -2.84 20.77 20.77
N LYS A 495 -3.02 19.49 20.38
CA LYS A 495 -4.18 18.67 20.78
C LYS A 495 -4.27 18.48 22.29
N ARG A 496 -3.13 18.29 22.96
CA ARG A 496 -3.05 18.20 24.42
C ARG A 496 -3.54 19.49 25.06
N ILE A 497 -3.03 20.64 24.62
CA ILE A 497 -3.42 21.95 25.17
C ILE A 497 -4.93 22.16 25.01
N GLU A 498 -5.48 21.78 23.86
CA GLU A 498 -6.92 21.84 23.59
C GLU A 498 -7.72 20.93 24.54
N ILE A 499 -7.39 19.64 24.61
CA ILE A 499 -8.09 18.66 25.46
C ILE A 499 -7.98 19.01 26.94
N LEU A 500 -6.83 19.53 27.39
CA LEU A 500 -6.57 19.88 28.77
C LEU A 500 -6.93 21.34 29.13
N LYS A 501 -7.59 22.09 28.24
CA LYS A 501 -7.92 23.52 28.42
C LYS A 501 -8.64 23.84 29.74
N TYR A 502 -9.45 22.91 30.26
CA TYR A 502 -10.17 23.07 31.53
C TYR A 502 -9.57 22.28 32.69
N HIS A 503 -8.25 21.99 32.68
CA HIS A 503 -7.56 21.06 33.62
C HIS A 503 -7.89 21.22 35.11
N ASP A 504 -8.29 22.43 35.52
CA ASP A 504 -8.72 22.79 36.88
C ASP A 504 -10.11 22.26 37.30
N ASP A 505 -10.86 21.60 36.40
CA ASP A 505 -12.16 20.97 36.71
C ASP A 505 -12.04 19.42 36.69
N PRO A 506 -11.68 18.77 37.82
CA PRO A 506 -11.56 17.31 37.89
C PRO A 506 -12.85 16.56 37.57
N LYS A 507 -14.01 17.17 37.86
CA LYS A 507 -15.32 16.55 37.63
C LYS A 507 -15.61 16.49 36.14
N LEU A 508 -15.30 17.55 35.39
CA LEU A 508 -15.43 17.59 33.94
C LEU A 508 -14.63 16.47 33.27
N TYR A 509 -13.34 16.28 33.60
CA TYR A 509 -12.54 15.20 33.00
C TYR A 509 -13.01 13.81 33.37
N LYS A 510 -13.51 13.62 34.59
CA LYS A 510 -14.14 12.34 34.98
C LYS A 510 -15.33 12.04 34.05
N ASN A 511 -16.15 13.04 33.77
CA ASN A 511 -17.30 12.90 32.87
C ASN A 511 -16.85 12.64 31.43
N ILE A 512 -15.88 13.39 30.90
CA ILE A 512 -15.31 13.19 29.55
C ILE A 512 -14.74 11.78 29.40
N LYS A 513 -13.95 11.31 30.37
CA LYS A 513 -13.42 9.95 30.34
C LYS A 513 -14.53 8.91 30.32
N THR A 514 -15.61 9.12 31.07
CA THR A 514 -16.78 8.24 31.06
C THR A 514 -17.44 8.21 29.68
N VAL A 515 -17.64 9.36 29.04
CA VAL A 515 -18.18 9.48 27.67
C VAL A 515 -17.29 8.72 26.68
N LEU A 516 -15.99 8.99 26.69
CA LEU A 516 -15.02 8.36 25.78
C LEU A 516 -14.97 6.84 25.97
N SER A 517 -14.95 6.34 27.21
CA SER A 517 -14.94 4.90 27.50
C SER A 517 -16.23 4.20 27.05
N ASN A 518 -17.40 4.80 27.32
CA ASN A 518 -18.67 4.24 26.87
C ASN A 518 -18.77 4.21 25.34
N PHE A 519 -18.36 5.30 24.70
CA PHE A 519 -18.35 5.41 23.25
C PHE A 519 -17.36 4.43 22.61
N ALA A 520 -16.15 4.28 23.18
CA ALA A 520 -15.19 3.27 22.74
C ALA A 520 -15.78 1.86 22.82
N GLN A 521 -16.45 1.51 23.92
CA GLN A 521 -17.10 0.21 24.07
C GLN A 521 -18.20 -0.02 23.02
N TYR A 522 -18.99 1.01 22.72
CA TYR A 522 -20.00 0.95 21.66
C TYR A 522 -19.35 0.68 20.29
N VAL A 523 -18.28 1.41 19.96
CA VAL A 523 -17.57 1.25 18.69
C VAL A 523 -16.92 -0.14 18.60
N GLU A 524 -16.31 -0.66 19.67
CA GLU A 524 -15.70 -1.99 19.70
C GLU A 524 -16.75 -3.10 19.54
N ASN A 525 -17.96 -2.93 20.08
CA ASN A 525 -19.06 -3.89 19.91
C ASN A 525 -19.67 -3.85 18.50
N ALA A 526 -19.53 -2.73 17.78
CA ALA A 526 -20.05 -2.55 16.43
C ALA A 526 -19.07 -3.01 15.33
N LYS A 527 -17.79 -3.05 15.67
CA LYS A 527 -16.67 -3.59 14.89
C LYS A 527 -16.73 -5.11 14.80
#